data_AF-A0A4Q9KK71-F1
#
_entry.id   AF-A0A4Q9KK71-F1
#
_cell.length_a   1.000
_cell.length_b   1.000
_cell.length_c   1.000
_cell.angle_alpha   90.00
_cell.angle_beta   90.00
_cell.angle_gamma   90.00
#
_symmetry.space_group_name_H-M   'P 1'
#
loop_
_entity.id
_entity.type
_entity.pdbx_description
1 polymer ?
#
loop_
_entity_poly.entity_id
_entity_poly.type
_entity_poly.pdbx_seq_one_letter_code
_entity_poly.pdbx_strand_id
1 'polypeptide(L)'
;MRAAISDQLGASVSTLFTEVDDKPLASASLAQVHRATTRTGKDVVVKVLRPDAREVVRADLESLSQLADWVDANTPAWPPQSAAH
;
A
#
# COMPACT_ATOMS: atom_id res chain seq x y z
N MET A 1 -9.54 1.38 -11.18
CA MET A 1 -9.88 2.41 -10.17
C MET A 1 -11.35 2.36 -9.79
N ARG A 2 -12.29 2.74 -10.68
CA ARG A 2 -13.73 2.82 -10.33
C ARG A 2 -14.33 1.51 -9.79
N ALA A 3 -14.02 0.38 -10.41
CA ALA A 3 -14.44 -0.94 -9.92
C ALA A 3 -13.95 -1.21 -8.49
N ALA A 4 -12.68 -0.96 -8.19
CA ALA A 4 -12.13 -1.15 -6.84
C ALA A 4 -12.81 -0.27 -5.79
N ILE A 5 -13.17 0.98 -6.13
CA ILE A 5 -13.96 1.85 -5.25
C ILE A 5 -15.34 1.23 -5.00
N SER A 6 -16.01 0.78 -6.06
CA SER A 6 -17.35 0.21 -5.95
C SER A 6 -17.38 -1.10 -5.17
N ASP A 7 -16.42 -1.99 -5.39
CA ASP A 7 -16.31 -3.27 -4.70
C ASP A 7 -16.06 -3.07 -3.20
N GLN A 8 -15.21 -2.11 -2.82
CA GLN A 8 -14.90 -1.86 -1.40
C GLN A 8 -15.99 -1.08 -0.66
N LEU A 9 -16.71 -0.18 -1.34
CA LEU A 9 -17.72 0.68 -0.72
C LEU A 9 -19.16 0.18 -0.93
N GLY A 10 -19.35 -0.89 -1.70
CA GLY A 10 -20.65 -1.55 -1.90
C GLY A 10 -21.66 -0.75 -2.72
N ALA A 11 -21.22 0.28 -3.44
CA ALA A 11 -22.08 1.14 -4.25
C ALA A 11 -21.35 1.64 -5.51
N SER A 12 -22.10 2.01 -6.55
CA SER A 12 -21.50 2.56 -7.76
C SER A 12 -20.81 3.91 -7.47
N VAL A 13 -19.72 4.19 -8.18
CA VAL A 13 -19.00 5.46 -8.06
C VAL A 13 -19.93 6.67 -8.28
N SER A 14 -20.89 6.56 -9.22
CA SER A 14 -21.87 7.63 -9.50
C SER A 14 -22.87 7.88 -8.37
N THR A 15 -23.12 6.88 -7.51
CA THR A 15 -23.97 7.05 -6.32
C THR A 15 -23.20 7.69 -5.17
N LEU A 16 -21.89 7.46 -5.09
CA LEU A 16 -21.04 7.95 -4.00
C LEU A 16 -20.50 9.37 -4.25
N PHE A 17 -20.21 9.71 -5.50
CA PHE A 17 -19.52 10.94 -5.89
C PHE A 17 -20.23 11.62 -7.06
N THR A 18 -20.22 12.96 -7.09
CA THR A 18 -20.60 13.73 -8.29
C THR A 18 -19.51 13.67 -9.35
N GLU A 19 -18.25 13.64 -8.92
CA GLU A 19 -17.10 13.58 -9.80
C GLU A 19 -15.98 12.78 -9.14
N VAL A 20 -15.26 11.99 -9.95
CA VAL A 20 -14.00 11.34 -9.58
C VAL A 20 -13.09 11.46 -10.79
N ASP A 21 -11.91 12.04 -10.61
CA ASP A 21 -10.92 12.18 -11.68
C ASP A 21 -10.29 10.82 -11.99
N ASP A 22 -10.37 10.36 -13.24
CA ASP A 22 -9.74 9.13 -13.68
C ASP A 22 -8.21 9.26 -13.75
N LYS A 23 -7.69 10.49 -13.88
CA LYS A 23 -6.27 10.75 -13.77
C LYS A 23 -5.86 10.81 -12.28
N PRO A 24 -4.85 10.05 -11.86
CA PRO A 24 -4.35 10.16 -10.50
C PRO A 24 -3.67 11.52 -10.29
N LEU A 25 -3.94 12.15 -9.15
CA LEU A 25 -3.23 13.31 -8.64
C LEU A 25 -1.79 12.94 -8.25
N ALA A 26 -1.63 11.73 -7.70
CA ALA A 26 -0.34 11.19 -7.29
C ALA A 26 -0.36 9.65 -7.28
N SER A 27 0.83 9.06 -7.29
CA SER A 27 1.04 7.65 -7.00
C SER A 27 1.80 7.50 -5.69
N ALA A 28 1.35 6.58 -4.84
CA ALA A 28 2.07 6.07 -3.68
C ALA A 28 2.55 4.64 -3.99
N SER A 29 3.41 4.07 -3.15
CA SER A 29 4.01 2.74 -3.38
C SER A 29 2.95 1.65 -3.64
N LEU A 30 1.85 1.66 -2.89
CA LEU A 30 0.78 0.63 -2.98
C LEU A 30 -0.55 1.13 -3.55
N ALA A 31 -0.69 2.43 -3.82
CA ALA A 31 -1.99 3.03 -4.14
C ALA A 31 -1.86 4.22 -5.09
N GLN A 32 -2.96 4.52 -5.79
CA GLN A 32 -3.14 5.75 -6.54
C GLN A 32 -4.04 6.71 -5.77
N VAL A 33 -3.83 8.00 -5.95
CA VAL A 33 -4.55 9.06 -5.26
C VAL A 33 -5.36 9.85 -6.28
N HIS A 34 -6.67 9.92 -6.11
CA HIS A 34 -7.60 10.60 -7.02
C HIS A 34 -8.36 11.70 -6.31
N ARG A 35 -8.62 12.81 -7.02
CA ARG A 35 -9.54 13.85 -6.56
C ARG A 35 -10.98 13.38 -6.80
N ALA A 36 -11.86 13.67 -5.86
CA ALA A 36 -13.29 13.45 -6.03
C ALA A 36 -14.10 14.52 -5.31
N THR A 37 -15.36 14.67 -5.72
CA THR A 37 -16.35 15.50 -5.02
C THR A 37 -17.51 14.60 -4.62
N THR A 38 -17.83 14.61 -3.34
CA THR A 38 -18.94 13.82 -2.77
C THR A 38 -20.29 14.36 -3.22
N ARG A 39 -21.35 13.56 -3.08
CA ARG A 39 -22.74 13.98 -3.37
C ARG A 39 -23.23 15.18 -2.54
N THR A 40 -22.60 15.47 -1.41
CA THR A 40 -22.88 16.66 -0.60
C THR A 40 -22.07 17.89 -1.01
N GLY A 41 -21.27 17.80 -2.08
CA GLY A 41 -20.45 18.90 -2.60
C GLY A 41 -19.09 19.05 -1.92
N LYS A 42 -18.71 18.15 -1.01
CA LYS A 42 -17.40 18.19 -0.34
C LYS A 42 -16.32 17.58 -1.23
N ASP A 43 -15.24 18.33 -1.43
CA ASP A 43 -14.01 17.83 -2.07
C ASP A 43 -13.25 16.88 -1.14
N VAL A 44 -12.86 15.74 -1.71
CA VAL A 44 -12.16 14.67 -1.01
C VAL A 44 -11.06 14.07 -1.88
N VAL A 45 -10.19 13.31 -1.23
CA VAL A 45 -9.16 12.51 -1.88
C VAL A 45 -9.47 11.04 -1.66
N VAL A 46 -9.54 10.29 -2.76
CA VAL A 46 -9.79 8.84 -2.74
C VAL A 46 -8.46 8.13 -3.02
N LYS A 47 -7.99 7.33 -2.06
CA LYS A 47 -6.82 6.47 -2.23
C LYS A 47 -7.30 5.09 -2.64
N VAL A 48 -6.83 4.60 -3.78
CA VAL A 48 -7.23 3.31 -4.34
C VAL A 48 -6.01 2.41 -4.43
N LEU A 49 -6.07 1.25 -3.76
CA LEU A 49 -4.99 0.27 -3.84
C LEU A 49 -4.79 -0.19 -5.29
N ARG A 50 -3.53 -0.34 -5.68
CA ARG A 50 -3.21 -0.91 -7.00
C ARG A 50 -3.55 -2.40 -7.01
N PRO A 51 -3.94 -2.96 -8.17
CA PRO A 51 -4.25 -4.40 -8.27
C PRO A 51 -3.09 -5.30 -7.84
N ASP A 52 -1.85 -4.84 -8.04
CA ASP A 52 -0.62 -5.56 -7.72
C ASP A 52 -0.09 -5.32 -6.31
N ALA A 53 -0.78 -4.51 -5.48
CA ALA A 53 -0.29 -4.12 -4.16
C ALA A 53 0.05 -5.32 -3.24
N ARG A 54 -0.73 -6.41 -3.35
CA ARG A 54 -0.48 -7.63 -2.57
C ARG A 54 0.83 -8.31 -2.97
N GLU A 55 1.13 -8.38 -4.26
CA GLU A 55 2.36 -9.00 -4.76
C GLU A 55 3.58 -8.15 -4.43
N VAL A 56 3.45 -6.82 -4.47
CA VAL A 56 4.51 -5.91 -4.02
C VAL A 56 4.84 -6.17 -2.55
N VAL A 57 3.84 -6.18 -1.66
CA VAL A 57 4.06 -6.46 -0.24
C VAL A 57 4.67 -7.85 -0.03
N ARG A 58 4.22 -8.86 -0.79
CA ARG A 58 4.78 -10.21 -0.69
C ARG A 58 6.27 -10.24 -1.07
N ALA A 59 6.64 -9.58 -2.18
CA ALA A 59 8.02 -9.50 -2.64
C ALA A 59 8.92 -8.73 -1.66
N ASP A 60 8.39 -7.67 -1.04
CA ASP A 60 9.12 -6.90 -0.02
C ASP A 60 9.41 -7.78 1.21
N LEU A 61 8.43 -8.53 1.70
CA LEU A 61 8.60 -9.45 2.83
C LEU A 61 9.57 -10.59 2.50
N GLU A 62 9.51 -11.12 1.28
CA GLU A 62 10.44 -12.14 0.82
C GLU A 62 11.89 -11.61 0.80
N SER A 63 12.09 -10.38 0.31
CA SER A 63 13.39 -9.72 0.31
C SER A 63 13.92 -9.47 1.72
N LEU A 64 13.05 -9.05 2.65
CA LEU A 64 13.41 -8.86 4.06
C LEU A 64 13.79 -10.19 4.73
N SER A 65 13.11 -11.29 4.41
CA SER A 65 13.45 -12.61 4.92
C SER A 65 14.83 -13.05 4.45
N GLN A 66 15.13 -12.90 3.16
CA GLN A 66 16.44 -13.24 2.60
C GLN A 66 17.56 -12.39 3.22
N LEU A 67 17.28 -11.11 3.47
CA LEU A 67 18.23 -10.23 4.15
C LEU A 67 18.47 -10.65 5.60
N ALA A 68 17.43 -11.06 6.33
CA ALA A 68 17.56 -11.55 7.71
C ALA A 68 18.42 -12.82 7.75
N ASP A 69 18.14 -13.80 6.88
CA ASP A 69 18.94 -15.03 6.77
C ASP A 69 20.41 -14.72 6.46
N TRP A 70 20.66 -13.75 5.57
CA TRP A 70 22.00 -13.29 5.26
C TRP A 70 22.69 -12.64 6.47
N VAL A 71 21.99 -11.79 7.23
CA VAL A 71 22.55 -11.16 8.44
C VAL A 71 22.89 -12.21 9.49
N ASP A 72 22.00 -13.16 9.77
CA ASP A 72 22.24 -14.23 10.74
C ASP A 72 23.44 -15.11 10.35
N ALA A 73 23.61 -15.37 9.05
CA ALA A 73 24.75 -16.14 8.55
C ALA A 73 26.08 -15.38 8.58
N ASN A 74 26.06 -14.04 8.55
CA ASN A 74 27.25 -13.21 8.36
C ASN A 74 27.58 -12.29 9.55
N THR A 75 26.79 -12.31 10.62
CA THR A 75 27.07 -11.56 11.85
C THR A 75 27.34 -12.51 13.03
N PRO A 76 28.38 -12.23 13.84
CA PRO A 76 28.59 -13.00 15.06
C PRO A 76 27.41 -12.81 16.01
N ALA A 77 26.97 -13.91 16.64
CA ALA A 77 25.93 -13.86 17.66
C ALA A 77 26.27 -12.81 18.73
N TRP A 78 25.34 -11.90 18.96
CA TRP A 78 25.43 -10.92 20.04
C TRP A 78 24.75 -11.48 21.30
N PRO A 79 25.35 -11.38 22.51
CA PRO A 79 26.61 -10.71 22.81
C PRO A 79 27.83 -11.60 22.49
N PRO A 80 29.00 -10.99 22.25
CA PRO A 80 30.23 -11.73 22.00
C PRO A 80 30.55 -12.69 23.16
N GLN A 81 30.85 -13.95 22.81
CA GLN A 81 31.14 -15.04 23.76
C GLN A 81 32.33 -14.75 24.70
N SER A 82 33.13 -13.70 24.43
CA SER A 82 34.25 -13.26 25.26
C SER A 82 33.85 -12.38 26.45
N ALA A 83 32.58 -12.02 26.64
CA ALA A 83 32.14 -11.16 27.75
C ALA A 83 31.82 -11.95 29.05
N ALA A 84 32.11 -13.26 29.10
CA ALA A 84 31.77 -14.14 30.21
C ALA A 84 32.98 -14.63 31.04
N HIS A 85 34.13 -13.95 30.97
CA HIS A 85 35.32 -14.27 31.76
C HIS A 85 35.83 -13.07 32.57
#